data_AF-A0AAD7YH32-F1
#
_entry.id   AF-A0AAD7YH32-F1
#
_cell.length_a   1.000
_cell.length_b   1.000
_cell.length_c   1.000
_cell.angle_alpha   90.00
_cell.angle_beta   90.00
_cell.angle_gamma   90.00
#
_symmetry.space_group_name_H-M   'P 1'
#
loop_
_entity.id
_entity.type
_entity.pdbx_description
1 polymer ?
#
loop_
_entity_poly.entity_id
_entity_poly.type
_entity_poly.pdbx_seq_one_letter_code
_entity_poly.pdbx_strand_id
1 'polypeptide(L)'
;MKAYSLVLLLVSVFFVNCDHTFMGTSVMRPLLYHGEAKFPSRVFQKRIEFFNYTVPAVPGYTRTIQGILAYDKTHSGASVNVTRGGLGYNFVNLRMKSDRAKELDYEFYIYA
;
A
#
# COMPACT_ATOMS: atom_id res chain seq x y z
N MET A 1 5.54 37.08 -22.18
CA MET A 1 5.90 36.74 -20.78
C MET A 1 4.73 36.15 -19.97
N LYS A 2 3.50 36.67 -20.05
CA LYS A 2 2.34 36.17 -19.27
C LYS A 2 1.86 34.75 -19.60
N ALA A 3 1.99 34.30 -20.85
CA ALA A 3 1.56 32.96 -21.28
C ALA A 3 2.50 31.85 -20.77
N TYR A 4 3.81 32.10 -20.76
CA TYR A 4 4.81 31.14 -20.26
C TYR A 4 4.64 30.83 -18.77
N SER A 5 4.35 31.85 -17.96
CA SER A 5 4.05 31.65 -16.53
C SER A 5 2.78 30.83 -16.28
N LEU A 6 1.77 30.94 -17.14
CA LEU A 6 0.51 30.19 -17.04
C LEU A 6 0.71 28.71 -17.43
N VAL A 7 1.49 28.46 -18.48
CA VAL A 7 1.86 27.11 -18.92
C VAL A 7 2.72 26.42 -17.84
N LEU A 8 3.66 27.13 -17.24
CA LEU A 8 4.56 26.58 -16.22
C LEU A 8 3.80 26.21 -14.92
N LEU A 9 2.78 27.00 -14.56
CA LEU A 9 1.90 26.69 -13.44
C LEU A 9 1.00 25.47 -13.73
N LEU A 10 0.48 25.36 -14.96
CA LEU A 10 -0.29 24.20 -15.41
C LEU A 10 0.51 22.89 -15.34
N VAL A 11 1.78 22.91 -15.76
CA VAL A 11 2.67 21.74 -15.70
C VAL A 11 2.98 21.31 -14.26
N SER A 12 3.08 22.25 -13.32
CA SER A 12 3.36 21.94 -11.90
C SER A 12 2.25 21.18 -11.19
N VAL A 13 0.99 21.30 -11.66
CA VAL A 13 -0.18 20.64 -11.06
C VAL A 13 -0.23 19.14 -11.39
N PHE A 14 0.48 18.69 -12.43
CA PHE A 14 0.42 17.31 -12.91
C PHE A 14 1.39 16.33 -12.23
N PHE A 15 2.27 16.78 -11.34
CA PHE A 15 3.15 15.87 -10.60
C PHE A 15 2.38 15.16 -9.47
N VAL A 16 1.59 14.15 -9.83
CA VAL A 16 1.04 13.17 -8.89
C VAL A 16 2.04 12.02 -8.84
N ASN A 17 2.80 11.92 -7.75
CA ASN A 17 3.61 10.74 -7.48
C ASN A 17 2.68 9.62 -6.97
N CYS A 18 2.70 8.49 -7.67
CA CYS A 18 1.99 7.28 -7.31
C CYS A 18 3.02 6.29 -6.80
N ASP A 19 3.06 6.08 -5.48
CA ASP A 19 4.04 5.20 -4.86
C ASP A 19 3.37 3.86 -4.53
N HIS A 20 3.76 2.81 -5.26
CA HIS A 20 3.46 1.44 -4.86
C HIS A 20 4.45 1.00 -3.80
N THR A 21 3.97 0.36 -2.74
CA THR A 21 4.83 -0.09 -1.66
C THR A 21 5.16 -1.56 -1.85
N PHE A 22 6.42 -1.85 -2.20
CA PHE A 22 6.93 -3.22 -2.28
C PHE A 22 8.07 -3.41 -1.28
N MET A 23 8.00 -4.49 -0.51
CA MET A 23 9.00 -4.84 0.47
C MET A 23 9.37 -6.32 0.33
N GLY A 24 10.67 -6.63 0.30
CA GLY A 24 11.16 -8.01 0.24
C GLY A 24 11.21 -8.58 -1.18
N THR A 25 10.93 -9.87 -1.32
CA THR A 25 11.05 -10.58 -2.62
C THR A 25 9.81 -11.41 -2.92
N SER A 26 9.28 -11.29 -4.14
CA SER A 26 8.20 -12.14 -4.66
C SER A 26 8.70 -13.27 -5.57
N VAL A 27 10.00 -13.29 -5.89
CA VAL A 27 10.59 -14.25 -6.83
C VAL A 27 10.71 -15.62 -6.18
N MET A 28 10.13 -16.64 -6.82
CA MET A 28 10.12 -18.04 -6.36
C MET A 28 9.51 -18.27 -4.97
N ARG A 29 8.62 -17.37 -4.51
CA ARG A 29 7.94 -17.51 -3.22
C ARG A 29 6.44 -17.77 -3.42
N PRO A 30 5.84 -18.76 -2.72
CA PRO A 30 4.39 -18.94 -2.75
C PRO A 30 3.64 -17.72 -2.22
N LEU A 31 2.56 -17.38 -2.91
CA LEU A 31 1.58 -16.40 -2.44
C LEU A 31 0.78 -17.03 -1.30
N LEU A 32 0.88 -16.46 -0.10
CA LEU A 32 0.13 -16.89 1.08
C LEU A 32 -1.24 -16.24 1.18
N TYR A 33 -1.32 -14.96 0.80
CA TYR A 33 -2.54 -14.19 0.95
C TYR A 33 -2.67 -13.17 -0.17
N HIS A 34 -3.89 -13.05 -0.65
CA HIS A 34 -4.36 -12.05 -1.58
C HIS A 34 -5.65 -11.46 -1.03
N GLY A 35 -5.71 -10.13 -0.91
CA GLY A 35 -6.89 -9.45 -0.42
C GLY A 35 -6.93 -8.00 -0.87
N GLU A 36 -8.14 -7.48 -0.96
CA GLU A 36 -8.41 -6.08 -1.32
C GLU A 36 -8.97 -5.34 -0.11
N ALA A 37 -8.51 -4.10 0.09
CA ALA A 37 -9.04 -3.18 1.07
C ALA A 37 -9.54 -1.92 0.37
N LYS A 38 -10.86 -1.86 0.18
CA LYS A 38 -11.54 -0.76 -0.49
C LYS A 38 -12.36 0.05 0.49
N PHE A 39 -12.10 1.34 0.54
CA PHE A 39 -12.83 2.28 1.40
C PHE A 39 -13.23 3.54 0.64
N PRO A 40 -14.47 4.04 0.87
CA PRO A 40 -14.93 5.26 0.22
C PRO A 40 -14.17 6.48 0.74
N SER A 41 -14.11 7.49 -0.12
CA SER A 41 -13.44 8.75 0.15
C SER A 41 -14.09 9.51 1.32
N ARG A 42 -13.28 10.32 2.00
CA ARG A 42 -13.76 11.31 2.99
C ARG A 42 -13.34 12.69 2.52
N VAL A 43 -14.32 13.57 2.30
CA VAL A 43 -14.11 14.89 1.70
C VAL A 43 -13.18 15.78 2.55
N PHE A 44 -13.40 15.80 3.87
CA PHE A 44 -12.71 16.76 4.75
C PHE A 44 -11.54 16.17 5.53
N GLN A 45 -11.28 14.87 5.45
CA GLN A 45 -10.31 14.19 6.30
C GLN A 45 -9.56 13.10 5.55
N LYS A 46 -8.29 12.89 5.91
CA LYS A 46 -7.54 11.70 5.48
C LYS A 46 -8.03 10.51 6.30
N ARG A 47 -8.22 9.36 5.64
CA ARG A 47 -8.56 8.12 6.31
C ARG A 47 -7.28 7.37 6.68
N ILE A 48 -7.30 6.73 7.85
CA ILE A 48 -6.25 5.82 8.29
C ILE A 48 -6.93 4.51 8.64
N GLU A 49 -6.48 3.42 8.01
CA GLU A 49 -6.99 2.08 8.27
C GLU A 49 -5.83 1.13 8.54
N PHE A 50 -6.11 0.06 9.27
CA PHE A 50 -5.11 -0.94 9.62
C PHE A 50 -5.51 -2.29 9.02
N PHE A 51 -4.56 -2.93 8.37
CA PHE A 51 -4.67 -4.29 7.86
C PHE A 51 -3.74 -5.19 8.66
N ASN A 52 -4.30 -6.25 9.23
CA ASN A 52 -3.57 -7.22 10.04
C ASN A 52 -3.61 -8.58 9.35
N TYR A 53 -2.46 -9.18 9.16
CA TYR A 53 -2.37 -10.55 8.66
C TYR A 53 -1.38 -11.35 9.50
N THR A 54 -1.79 -12.56 9.86
CA THR A 54 -0.96 -13.54 10.56
C THR A 54 -0.93 -14.82 9.75
N VAL A 55 0.25 -15.31 9.48
CA VAL A 55 0.48 -16.56 8.77
C VAL A 55 -0.03 -17.71 9.67
N PRO A 56 -0.93 -18.57 9.16
CA PRO A 56 -1.42 -19.70 9.94
C PRO A 56 -0.26 -20.63 10.29
N ALA A 57 -0.19 -21.04 11.56
CA ALA A 57 0.82 -21.97 12.03
C ALA A 57 0.54 -23.36 11.43
N VAL A 58 1.47 -23.89 10.64
CA VAL A 58 1.42 -25.25 10.12
C VAL A 58 2.29 -26.13 11.02
N PRO A 59 1.81 -27.28 11.51
CA PRO A 59 2.61 -28.19 12.33
C PRO A 59 3.91 -28.58 11.61
N GLY A 60 5.05 -28.35 12.26
CA GLY A 60 6.37 -28.72 11.75
C GLY A 60 7.08 -27.69 10.86
N TYR A 61 6.49 -26.53 10.56
CA TYR A 61 7.17 -25.49 9.79
C TYR A 61 6.70 -24.07 10.13
N THR A 62 7.63 -23.21 10.57
CA THR A 62 7.37 -21.80 10.78
C THR A 62 7.55 -21.05 9.47
N ARG A 63 6.44 -20.64 8.85
CA ARG A 63 6.47 -19.77 7.67
C ARG A 63 6.64 -18.32 8.11
N THR A 64 7.63 -17.66 7.52
CA THR A 64 7.90 -16.23 7.72
C THR A 64 7.56 -15.46 6.46
N ILE A 65 7.02 -14.26 6.60
CA ILE A 65 6.75 -13.38 5.47
C ILE A 65 8.07 -12.95 4.83
N GLN A 66 8.19 -13.08 3.53
CA GLN A 66 9.40 -12.76 2.75
C GLN A 66 9.17 -11.69 1.69
N GLY A 67 7.92 -11.45 1.32
CA GLY A 67 7.54 -10.40 0.40
C GLY A 67 6.18 -9.83 0.78
N ILE A 68 6.05 -8.51 0.68
CA ILE A 68 4.79 -7.79 0.85
C ILE A 68 4.69 -6.80 -0.32
N LEU A 69 3.64 -6.94 -1.12
CA LEU A 69 3.28 -5.98 -2.16
C LEU A 69 1.95 -5.35 -1.77
N ALA A 70 1.95 -4.03 -1.60
CA ALA A 70 0.76 -3.22 -1.47
C ALA A 70 0.62 -2.38 -2.74
N TYR A 71 -0.27 -2.80 -3.61
CA TYR A 71 -0.55 -2.14 -4.87
C TYR A 71 -1.71 -1.16 -4.70
N ASP A 72 -1.50 0.11 -5.06
CA ASP A 72 -2.54 1.13 -5.05
C ASP A 72 -3.29 1.10 -6.39
N LYS A 73 -4.55 0.67 -6.39
CA LYS A 73 -5.39 0.64 -7.60
C LYS A 73 -5.86 2.04 -8.01
N THR A 74 -5.91 2.98 -7.07
CA THR A 74 -6.39 4.35 -7.31
C THR A 74 -5.33 5.28 -7.85
N HIS A 75 -4.08 4.82 -7.96
CA HIS A 75 -2.94 5.62 -8.42
C HIS A 75 -2.94 7.00 -7.72
N SER A 76 -3.06 6.96 -6.39
CA SER A 76 -3.16 8.13 -5.54
C SER A 76 -1.84 8.34 -4.77
N GLY A 77 -1.73 9.44 -4.04
CA GLY A 77 -0.65 9.63 -3.07
C GLY A 77 -0.91 8.92 -1.74
N ALA A 78 -1.80 7.92 -1.74
CA ALA A 78 -2.00 7.09 -0.57
C ALA A 78 -0.70 6.33 -0.26
N SER A 79 -0.49 6.02 1.02
CA SER A 79 0.74 5.37 1.49
C SER A 79 0.42 4.23 2.43
N VAL A 80 1.25 3.19 2.37
CA VAL A 80 1.17 2.03 3.26
C VAL A 80 2.48 1.90 4.01
N ASN A 81 2.41 1.84 5.33
CA ASN A 81 3.57 1.64 6.20
C ASN A 81 3.37 0.42 7.08
N VAL A 82 4.43 -0.35 7.30
CA VAL A 82 4.43 -1.44 8.29
C VAL A 82 4.55 -0.81 9.68
N THR A 83 3.60 -1.07 10.57
CA THR A 83 3.66 -0.59 11.96
C THR A 83 4.21 -1.64 12.91
N ARG A 84 4.04 -2.93 12.59
CA ARG A 84 4.51 -4.05 13.41
C ARG A 84 4.71 -5.30 12.57
N GLY A 85 5.69 -6.13 12.94
CA GLY A 85 6.01 -7.35 12.21
C GLY A 85 6.62 -7.06 10.84
N GLY A 86 6.19 -7.81 9.82
CA GLY A 86 6.65 -7.63 8.43
C GLY A 86 7.59 -8.75 7.99
N LEU A 87 8.60 -8.39 7.19
CA LEU A 87 9.55 -9.35 6.64
C LEU A 87 10.31 -10.09 7.76
N GLY A 88 10.43 -11.42 7.63
CA GLY A 88 11.04 -12.30 8.63
C GLY A 88 10.12 -12.66 9.81
N TYR A 89 8.95 -12.03 9.93
CA TYR A 89 7.96 -12.35 10.96
C TYR A 89 6.82 -13.20 10.39
N ASN A 90 6.07 -13.88 11.26
CA ASN A 90 4.85 -14.61 10.89
C ASN A 90 3.58 -13.73 10.93
N PHE A 91 3.72 -12.44 11.20
CA PHE A 91 2.60 -11.51 11.20
C PHE A 91 3.04 -10.15 10.65
N VAL A 92 2.08 -9.40 10.13
CA VAL A 92 2.29 -8.03 9.66
C VAL A 92 1.07 -7.18 10.01
N ASN A 93 1.33 -5.97 10.50
CA ASN A 93 0.34 -4.91 10.60
C ASN A 93 0.74 -3.78 9.65
N LEU A 94 -0.12 -3.53 8.67
CA LEU A 94 0.01 -2.47 7.69
C LEU A 94 -0.94 -1.33 8.06
N ARG A 95 -0.42 -0.12 8.10
CA ARG A 95 -1.20 1.10 8.23
C ARG A 95 -1.29 1.77 6.87
N MET A 96 -2.51 1.82 6.35
CA MET A 96 -2.84 2.53 5.12
C MET A 96 -3.29 3.94 5.46
N LYS A 97 -2.89 4.91 4.66
CA LYS A 97 -3.34 6.30 4.77
C LYS A 97 -3.77 6.81 3.41
N SER A 98 -5.03 7.23 3.32
CA SER A 98 -5.58 7.83 2.11
C SER A 98 -5.16 9.28 1.94
N ASP A 99 -5.26 9.77 0.72
CA ASP A 99 -5.28 11.20 0.46
C ASP A 99 -6.64 11.84 0.76
N ARG A 100 -6.61 13.16 0.94
CA ARG A 100 -7.84 13.93 1.27
C ARG A 100 -8.77 13.88 0.06
N ALA A 101 -10.05 13.64 0.31
CA ALA A 101 -11.09 13.54 -0.72
C ALA A 101 -10.86 12.44 -1.78
N LYS A 102 -9.89 11.53 -1.58
CA LYS A 102 -9.68 10.36 -2.43
C LYS A 102 -10.14 9.10 -1.71
N GLU A 103 -10.59 8.12 -2.49
CA GLU A 103 -10.87 6.78 -2.00
C GLU A 103 -9.56 6.04 -1.68
N LEU A 104 -9.67 4.92 -0.98
CA LEU A 104 -8.53 4.08 -0.62
C LEU A 104 -8.80 2.69 -1.18
N ASP A 105 -8.05 2.28 -2.19
CA ASP A 105 -8.20 0.97 -2.84
C ASP A 105 -6.83 0.32 -2.97
N TYR A 106 -6.53 -0.59 -2.04
CA TYR A 106 -5.26 -1.32 -2.00
C TYR A 106 -5.46 -2.81 -2.17
N GLU A 107 -4.57 -3.40 -2.96
CA GLU A 107 -4.46 -4.84 -3.13
C GLU A 107 -3.17 -5.33 -2.47
N PHE A 108 -3.32 -6.30 -1.58
CA PHE A 108 -2.24 -6.87 -0.79
C PHE A 108 -1.86 -8.24 -1.30
N TYR A 109 -0.58 -8.44 -1.52
CA TYR A 109 0.02 -9.75 -1.78
C TYR A 109 1.09 -10.02 -0.73
N ILE A 110 0.95 -11.14 -0.03
CA ILE A 110 1.89 -11.58 1.00
C ILE A 110 2.51 -12.90 0.55
N TYR A 111 3.84 -12.94 0.54
CA TYR A 111 4.66 -14.07 0.10
C TYR A 111 5.48 -14.63 1.26
N ALA A 112 5.76 -15.94 1.26
CA ALA A 112 6.60 -16.63 2.27
C ALA A 112 7.42 -17.77 1.69
#